data_AF-A0A7S1YGT8-F1
#
_entry.id   AF-A0A7S1YGT8-F1
#
_cell.length_a   1.000
_cell.length_b   1.000
_cell.length_c   1.000
_cell.angle_alpha   90.00
_cell.angle_beta   90.00
_cell.angle_gamma   90.00
#
_symmetry.space_group_name_H-M   'P 1'
#
loop_
_entity.id
_entity.type
_entity.pdbx_description
1 polymer ?
#
loop_
_entity_poly.entity_id
_entity_poly.type
_entity_poly.pdbx_seq_one_letter_code
_entity_poly.pdbx_strand_id
1 'polypeptide(L)'
;HGNIMSPMTAFLMLQSMKTMGLRIKQQSTSAMKIATFLESHPNVEKVVYPGLASHPQKELADRQHRNGLHGGMLWFDVVGGDTAAIKLMDNVKRPWTLCENLGASESIITAFAVMTH
;
A
#
# COMPACT_ATOMS: atom_id res chain seq x y z
N HIS A 1 -28.74 -16.31 13.76
CA HIS A 1 -27.84 -16.87 12.73
C HIS A 1 -26.41 -16.50 13.09
N GLY A 2 -25.50 -17.48 13.19
CA GLY A 2 -24.10 -17.23 13.53
C GLY A 2 -23.36 -16.63 12.33
N ASN A 3 -22.62 -15.54 12.54
CA ASN A 3 -21.83 -14.84 11.52
C ASN A 3 -20.56 -15.63 11.17
N ILE A 4 -20.71 -16.89 10.76
CA ILE A 4 -19.59 -17.74 10.33
C ILE A 4 -19.29 -17.55 8.85
N MET A 5 -18.03 -17.75 8.46
CA MET A 5 -17.58 -17.70 7.08
C MET A 5 -18.24 -18.81 6.24
N SER A 6 -18.68 -18.48 5.03
CA SER A 6 -19.21 -19.50 4.11
C SER A 6 -18.12 -20.51 3.72
N PRO A 7 -18.46 -21.80 3.49
CA PRO A 7 -17.47 -22.80 3.07
C PRO A 7 -16.72 -22.42 1.79
N MET A 8 -17.41 -21.75 0.85
CA MET A 8 -16.79 -21.30 -0.40
C MET A 8 -15.77 -20.17 -0.16
N THR A 9 -16.09 -19.20 0.70
CA THR A 9 -15.14 -18.15 1.10
C THR A 9 -13.92 -18.74 1.81
N ALA A 10 -14.13 -19.70 2.71
CA ALA A 10 -13.05 -20.39 3.41
C ALA A 10 -12.12 -21.15 2.44
N PHE A 11 -12.69 -21.84 1.46
CA PHE A 11 -11.92 -22.51 0.41
C PHE A 11 -11.07 -21.51 -0.40
N LEU A 12 -11.65 -20.39 -0.84
CA LEU A 12 -10.91 -19.37 -1.60
C LEU A 12 -9.77 -18.74 -0.76
N MET A 13 -9.99 -18.52 0.53
CA MET A 13 -8.95 -18.03 1.45
C MET A 13 -7.82 -19.05 1.61
N LEU A 14 -8.15 -20.34 1.78
CA LEU A 14 -7.14 -21.42 1.84
C LEU A 14 -6.28 -21.48 0.57
N GLN A 15 -6.90 -21.27 -0.59
CA GLN A 15 -6.18 -21.22 -1.86
C GLN A 15 -5.27 -20.00 -1.97
N SER A 16 -5.72 -18.82 -1.52
CA SER A 16 -4.93 -17.59 -1.58
C SER A 16 -3.74 -17.58 -0.61
N MET A 17 -3.84 -18.30 0.51
CA MET A 17 -2.78 -18.42 1.52
C MET A 17 -1.55 -19.15 1.00
N LYS A 18 -1.70 -20.10 0.06
CA LYS A 18 -0.58 -20.87 -0.51
C LYS A 18 0.52 -20.00 -1.13
N THR A 19 0.15 -18.83 -1.68
CA THR A 19 1.08 -17.89 -2.31
C THR A 19 1.33 -16.64 -1.49
N MET A 20 0.78 -16.55 -0.27
CA MET A 20 0.86 -15.35 0.56
C MET A 20 2.29 -14.89 0.82
N GLY A 21 3.19 -15.81 1.20
CA GLY A 21 4.59 -15.46 1.46
C GLY A 21 5.30 -14.84 0.24
N LEU A 22 5.04 -15.38 -0.95
CA LEU A 22 5.59 -14.84 -2.21
C LEU A 22 5.05 -13.43 -2.49
N ARG A 23 3.74 -13.25 -2.34
CA ARG A 23 3.07 -11.96 -2.58
C ARG A 23 3.54 -10.89 -1.60
N ILE A 24 3.60 -11.19 -0.30
CA ILE A 24 4.04 -10.23 0.72
C ILE A 24 5.49 -9.81 0.51
N LYS A 25 6.38 -10.75 0.15
CA LYS A 25 7.78 -10.43 -0.17
C LYS A 25 7.88 -9.50 -1.37
N GLN A 26 7.17 -9.80 -2.45
CA GLN A 26 7.16 -8.98 -3.65
C GLN A 26 6.53 -7.59 -3.39
N GLN A 27 5.38 -7.54 -2.72
CA GLN A 27 4.69 -6.31 -2.35
C GLN A 27 5.58 -5.41 -1.48
N SER A 28 6.27 -5.98 -0.47
CA SER A 28 7.18 -5.21 0.37
C SER A 28 8.39 -4.68 -0.41
N THR A 29 8.97 -5.51 -1.28
CA THR A 29 10.09 -5.08 -2.15
C THR A 29 9.68 -3.96 -3.11
N SER A 30 8.50 -4.08 -3.72
CA SER A 30 7.96 -3.05 -4.61
C SER A 30 7.64 -1.76 -3.86
N ALA A 31 6.99 -1.86 -2.69
CA ALA A 31 6.64 -0.71 -1.87
C ALA A 31 7.88 0.07 -1.41
N MET A 32 8.96 -0.61 -1.00
CA MET A 32 10.22 0.06 -0.65
C MET A 32 10.78 0.87 -1.82
N LYS A 33 10.79 0.30 -3.04
CA LYS A 33 11.25 1.01 -4.25
C LYS A 33 10.39 2.22 -4.57
N ILE A 34 9.07 2.07 -4.50
CA ILE A 34 8.11 3.15 -4.76
C ILE A 34 8.25 4.25 -3.71
N ALA A 35 8.32 3.89 -2.43
CA ALA A 35 8.49 4.83 -1.33
C ALA A 35 9.78 5.65 -1.48
N THR A 36 10.89 4.98 -1.82
CA THR A 36 12.19 5.64 -2.05
C THR A 36 12.13 6.60 -3.24
N PHE A 37 11.47 6.19 -4.34
CA PHE A 37 11.27 7.07 -5.50
C PHE A 37 10.45 8.30 -5.13
N LEU A 38 9.32 8.11 -4.45
CA LEU A 38 8.43 9.20 -4.05
C LEU A 38 9.11 10.16 -3.07
N GLU A 39 9.95 9.66 -2.16
CA GLU A 39 10.67 10.50 -1.19
C GLU A 39 11.64 11.48 -1.86
N SER A 40 12.15 11.11 -3.03
CA SER A 40 13.02 11.96 -3.85
C SER A 40 12.29 12.86 -4.86
N HIS A 41 10.96 12.73 -4.97
CA HIS A 41 10.20 13.35 -6.06
C HIS A 41 9.77 14.79 -5.72
N PRO A 42 10.02 15.80 -6.56
CA PRO A 42 9.81 17.21 -6.22
C PRO A 42 8.34 17.60 -6.00
N ASN A 43 7.39 16.83 -6.56
CA ASN A 43 5.94 17.06 -6.37
C ASN A 43 5.35 16.25 -5.19
N VAL A 44 6.19 15.64 -4.36
CA VAL A 44 5.79 14.90 -3.17
C VAL A 44 6.33 15.63 -1.94
N GLU A 45 5.45 15.97 -1.02
CA GLU A 45 5.81 16.71 0.21
C GLU A 45 6.29 15.76 1.30
N LYS A 46 5.65 14.60 1.39
CA LYS A 46 5.90 13.63 2.46
C LYS A 46 5.62 12.23 1.98
N VAL A 47 6.43 11.28 2.41
CA VAL A 47 6.17 9.85 2.24
C VAL A 47 6.23 9.19 3.60
N VAL A 48 5.30 8.27 3.85
CA VAL A 48 5.30 7.47 5.06
C VAL A 48 5.22 6.01 4.69
N TYR A 49 6.33 5.34 4.96
CA TYR A 49 6.47 3.90 4.77
C TYR A 49 7.37 3.34 5.87
N PRO A 50 6.99 2.27 6.58
CA PRO A 50 7.77 1.77 7.72
C PRO A 50 9.18 1.29 7.37
N GLY A 51 9.48 1.06 6.09
CA GLY A 51 10.82 0.69 5.61
C GLY A 51 11.75 1.87 5.34
N LEU A 52 11.26 3.12 5.29
CA LEU A 52 12.11 4.30 5.06
C LEU A 52 12.87 4.71 6.32
N ALA A 53 14.08 5.25 6.13
CA ALA A 53 14.87 5.80 7.24
C ALA A 53 14.21 7.05 7.86
N SER A 54 13.43 7.79 7.08
CA SER A 54 12.64 8.95 7.52
C SER A 54 11.42 8.58 8.38
N HIS A 55 11.06 7.29 8.46
CA HIS A 55 9.88 6.87 9.21
C HIS A 55 10.12 7.00 10.73
N PRO A 56 9.26 7.74 11.47
CA PRO A 56 9.48 8.02 12.90
C PRO A 56 9.63 6.77 13.78
N GLN A 57 9.02 5.65 13.37
CA GLN A 57 9.03 4.39 14.11
C GLN A 57 9.85 3.30 13.41
N LYS A 58 10.84 3.67 12.58
CA LYS A 58 11.65 2.71 11.80
C LYS A 58 12.27 1.62 12.67
N GLU A 59 12.85 1.98 13.81
CA GLU A 59 13.46 1.01 14.72
C GLU A 59 12.44 0.02 15.30
N LEU A 60 11.22 0.48 15.61
CA LEU A 60 10.15 -0.40 16.06
C LEU A 60 9.70 -1.32 14.93
N ALA A 61 9.55 -0.78 13.72
CA ALA A 61 9.19 -1.56 12.53
C ALA A 61 10.24 -2.64 12.25
N ASP A 62 11.54 -2.35 12.39
CA ASP A 62 12.61 -3.34 12.22
C ASP A 62 12.58 -4.45 13.27
N ARG A 63 12.18 -4.13 14.51
CA ARG A 63 12.03 -5.13 15.57
C ARG A 63 10.81 -6.03 15.34
N GLN A 64 9.71 -5.49 14.82
CA GLN A 64 8.44 -6.21 14.68
C GLN A 64 8.28 -6.92 13.34
N HIS A 65 8.84 -6.36 12.27
CA HIS A 65 8.74 -6.91 10.93
C HIS A 65 9.89 -7.85 10.63
N ARG A 66 9.57 -9.02 10.07
CA ARG A 66 10.56 -10.06 9.79
C ARG A 66 11.24 -9.80 8.46
N ASN A 67 12.53 -10.14 8.37
CA ASN A 67 13.31 -10.16 7.13
C ASN A 67 13.36 -8.81 6.38
N GLY A 68 13.20 -7.68 7.08
CA GLY A 68 13.14 -6.35 6.45
C GLY A 68 11.93 -6.15 5.53
N LEU A 69 10.85 -6.90 5.73
CA LEU A 69 9.63 -6.81 4.93
C LEU A 69 8.60 -5.93 5.64
N HIS A 70 8.42 -4.69 5.16
CA HIS A 70 7.59 -3.67 5.80
C HIS A 70 6.17 -3.55 5.21
N GLY A 71 5.72 -4.57 4.49
CA GLY A 71 4.39 -4.61 3.88
C GLY A 71 4.31 -3.83 2.56
N GLY A 72 3.17 -3.99 1.88
CA GLY A 72 2.91 -3.39 0.56
C GLY A 72 2.21 -2.03 0.56
N MET A 73 1.96 -1.45 1.74
CA MET A 73 1.18 -0.23 1.89
C MET A 73 2.10 0.94 2.26
N LEU A 74 1.93 2.06 1.58
CA LEU A 74 2.58 3.35 1.84
C LEU A 74 1.55 4.45 1.55
N TRP A 75 1.75 5.61 2.15
CA TRP A 75 0.98 6.81 1.83
C TRP A 75 1.93 7.99 1.62
N PHE A 76 1.48 8.98 0.87
CA PHE A 76 2.26 10.16 0.55
C PHE A 76 1.37 11.37 0.33
N ASP A 77 1.90 12.56 0.64
CA ASP A 77 1.27 13.84 0.39
C ASP A 77 1.85 14.46 -0.89
N VAL A 78 0.97 14.98 -1.73
CA VAL A 78 1.35 15.67 -2.97
C VAL A 78 1.39 17.18 -2.76
N VAL A 79 2.39 17.83 -3.35
CA VAL A 79 2.48 19.30 -3.33
C VAL A 79 1.27 19.88 -4.07
N GLY A 80 0.55 20.77 -3.40
CA GLY A 80 -0.70 21.36 -3.93
C GLY A 80 -1.99 20.72 -3.40
N GLY A 81 -1.90 19.80 -2.44
CA GLY A 81 -3.03 19.29 -1.68
C GLY A 81 -4.10 18.60 -2.53
N ASP A 82 -5.37 18.73 -2.14
CA ASP A 82 -6.51 18.00 -2.74
C ASP A 82 -6.62 18.18 -4.25
N THR A 83 -6.37 19.39 -4.76
CA THR A 83 -6.45 19.65 -6.20
C THR A 83 -5.37 18.89 -6.97
N ALA A 84 -4.16 18.79 -6.42
CA ALA A 84 -3.09 18.00 -7.02
C ALA A 84 -3.38 16.50 -6.89
N ALA A 85 -3.97 16.06 -5.77
CA ALA A 85 -4.36 14.68 -5.54
C ALA A 85 -5.43 14.21 -6.53
N ILE A 86 -6.48 15.01 -6.76
CA ILE A 86 -7.52 14.73 -7.77
C ILE A 86 -6.89 14.61 -9.17
N LYS A 87 -6.05 15.58 -9.55
CA LYS A 87 -5.34 15.54 -10.84
C LYS A 87 -4.47 14.30 -10.98
N LEU A 88 -3.80 13.87 -9.91
CA LEU A 88 -3.02 12.63 -9.92
C LEU A 88 -3.93 11.42 -10.20
N MET A 89 -5.07 11.34 -9.50
CA MET A 89 -6.04 10.25 -9.69
C MET A 89 -6.60 10.20 -11.13
N ASP A 90 -6.90 11.35 -11.72
CA ASP A 90 -7.38 11.43 -13.11
C ASP A 90 -6.33 11.02 -14.15
N ASN A 91 -5.05 11.22 -13.82
CA ASN A 91 -3.94 10.99 -14.75
C ASN A 91 -3.25 9.64 -14.56
N VAL A 92 -3.43 8.97 -13.42
CA VAL A 92 -2.78 7.68 -13.15
C VAL A 92 -3.22 6.64 -14.20
N LYS A 93 -2.24 5.93 -14.76
CA LYS A 93 -2.48 4.88 -15.76
C LYS A 93 -2.12 3.51 -15.17
N ARG A 94 -2.47 2.47 -15.91
CA ARG A 94 -2.04 1.09 -15.60
C ARG A 94 -0.53 1.05 -15.33
N PRO A 95 -0.07 0.29 -14.32
CA PRO A 95 -0.81 -0.76 -13.61
C PRO A 95 -1.71 -0.28 -12.46
N TRP A 96 -1.80 1.02 -12.17
CA TRP A 96 -2.59 1.56 -11.07
C TRP A 96 -4.08 1.66 -11.41
N THR A 97 -4.92 1.25 -10.46
CA THR A 97 -6.38 1.33 -10.54
C THR A 97 -6.90 2.15 -9.36
N LEU A 98 -7.85 3.05 -9.62
CA LEU A 98 -8.55 3.80 -8.58
C LEU A 98 -9.57 2.88 -7.89
N CYS A 99 -9.34 2.50 -6.64
CA CYS A 99 -10.25 1.64 -5.89
C CYS A 99 -10.02 1.75 -4.38
N GLU A 100 -11.09 1.64 -3.60
CA GLU A 100 -11.05 1.51 -2.14
C GLU A 100 -10.83 0.05 -1.74
N ASN A 101 -9.67 -0.50 -2.07
CA ASN A 101 -9.26 -1.85 -1.68
C ASN A 101 -7.76 -1.91 -1.44
N LEU A 102 -7.31 -2.89 -0.66
CA LEU A 102 -5.92 -3.03 -0.22
C LEU A 102 -5.48 -4.50 -0.25
N GLY A 103 -4.17 -4.72 -0.42
CA GLY A 103 -3.58 -6.05 -0.31
C GLY A 103 -3.86 -6.99 -1.50
N ALA A 104 -4.55 -6.51 -2.53
CA ALA A 104 -4.72 -7.21 -3.80
C ALA A 104 -3.36 -7.43 -4.51
N SER A 105 -3.35 -8.32 -5.49
CA SER A 105 -2.20 -8.48 -6.38
C SER A 105 -2.06 -7.30 -7.35
N GLU A 106 -3.14 -6.57 -7.58
CA GLU A 106 -3.19 -5.39 -8.42
C GLU A 106 -2.67 -4.16 -7.67
N SER A 107 -2.11 -3.20 -8.41
CA SER A 107 -1.68 -1.93 -7.83
C SER A 107 -2.88 -0.99 -7.74
N ILE A 108 -3.20 -0.58 -6.51
CA ILE A 108 -4.37 0.22 -6.20
C ILE A 108 -3.93 1.52 -5.55
N ILE A 109 -4.56 2.62 -5.93
CA ILE A 109 -4.33 3.95 -5.36
C ILE A 109 -5.68 4.61 -5.07
N THR A 110 -5.74 5.37 -3.98
CA THR A 110 -6.93 6.13 -3.56
C THR A 110 -6.50 7.47 -2.97
N ALA A 111 -7.35 8.49 -3.12
CA ALA A 111 -7.17 9.79 -2.48
C ALA A 111 -8.16 9.91 -1.31
N PHE A 112 -7.64 9.80 -0.08
CA PHE A 112 -8.46 9.82 1.14
C PHE A 112 -9.37 11.07 1.22
N ALA A 113 -8.82 12.25 0.94
CA ALA A 113 -9.55 13.53 0.97
C ALA A 113 -10.78 13.60 0.05
N VAL A 114 -10.91 12.70 -0.93
CA VAL A 114 -11.98 12.72 -1.94
C VAL A 114 -12.85 11.47 -1.88
N MET A 115 -12.32 10.34 -1.41
CA MET A 115 -13.00 9.04 -1.51
C MET A 115 -13.40 8.48 -0.13
N THR A 116 -12.62 8.68 0.93
CA THR A 116 -13.01 8.24 2.30
C THR A 116 -12.24 8.99 3.40
N HIS A 117 -13.00 9.58 4.33
CA HIS A 117 -12.62 10.34 5.54
C HIS A 117 -11.73 11.58 5.34
#